data_AF-A0A1B6F060-F1
#
_entry.id   AF-A0A1B6F060-F1
#
_cell.length_a   1.000
_cell.length_b   1.000
_cell.length_c   1.000
_cell.angle_alpha   90.00
_cell.angle_beta   90.00
_cell.angle_gamma   90.00
#
_symmetry.space_group_name_H-M   'P 1'
#
loop_
_entity.id
_entity.type
_entity.pdbx_description
1 polymer ?
#
loop_
_entity_poly.entity_id
_entity_poly.type
_entity_poly.pdbx_seq_one_letter_code
_entity_poly.pdbx_strand_id
1 'polypeptide(L)'
;ALMERYTPMAEEPLTVAMALTPHLLVEWLACHSVLLYVTHSVCEATSLLQHHIDLISCSPNTLGSLWVEQLSEVLVDLHYTHTLHTQSSYGPLRATLVKAISMFPNNLSLLNILATIETRSGGGGTPLWKLVSHFPPSAPLARLVLVFVVRHRLASYIIEDSLGGSHYLKNLLRQLTSERKTRECPLILRLALQLAAATESAVQIKATFYKCLQACPWVKAFYMDAVKFLPEELSEIQDLLIEKELRLHTTPEELEILRD
;
A
#
# COMPACT_ATOMS: atom_id res chain seq x y z
N ALA A 1 4.65 30.33 22.63
CA ALA A 1 3.32 30.90 22.31
C ALA A 1 2.37 29.89 21.63
N LEU A 2 2.52 29.58 20.32
CA LEU A 2 1.63 28.60 19.65
C LEU A 2 1.86 27.18 20.18
N MET A 3 3.11 26.71 20.26
CA MET A 3 3.42 25.36 20.74
C MET A 3 2.96 25.10 22.18
N GLU A 4 3.19 26.03 23.10
CA GLU A 4 2.75 25.92 24.50
C GLU A 4 1.22 25.77 24.65
N ARG A 5 0.44 26.21 23.66
CA ARG A 5 -1.01 26.03 23.64
C ARG A 5 -1.43 24.65 23.12
N TYR A 6 -0.65 24.03 22.23
CA TYR A 6 -1.03 22.80 21.55
C TYR A 6 -0.39 21.54 22.12
N THR A 7 0.72 21.62 22.87
CA THR A 7 1.29 20.47 23.59
C THR A 7 0.29 19.73 24.48
N PRO A 8 -0.57 20.40 25.30
CA PRO A 8 -1.56 19.68 26.10
C PRO A 8 -2.67 19.06 25.25
N MET A 9 -3.02 19.67 24.11
CA MET A 9 -4.04 19.16 23.18
C MET A 9 -3.57 17.93 22.39
N ALA A 10 -2.25 17.75 22.22
CA ALA A 10 -1.70 16.62 21.48
C ALA A 10 -2.07 15.27 22.10
N GLU A 11 -2.35 15.22 23.41
CA GLU A 11 -2.74 14.01 24.13
C GLU A 11 -4.25 13.71 24.07
N GLU A 12 -5.05 14.61 23.50
CA GLU A 12 -6.48 14.41 23.37
C GLU A 12 -6.82 13.24 22.43
N PRO A 13 -7.85 12.44 22.76
CA PRO A 13 -8.27 11.33 21.93
C PRO A 13 -8.81 11.83 20.58
N LEU A 14 -8.38 11.19 19.50
CA LEU A 14 -8.80 11.52 18.16
C LEU A 14 -10.28 11.17 17.94
N THR A 15 -11.08 12.15 17.53
CA THR A 15 -12.46 11.94 17.08
C THR A 15 -12.55 11.98 15.55
N VAL A 16 -13.58 11.34 14.99
CA VAL A 16 -13.79 11.32 13.52
C VAL A 16 -13.97 12.74 12.96
N ALA A 17 -14.69 13.61 13.67
CA ALA A 17 -14.87 14.99 13.24
C ALA A 17 -13.53 15.73 13.12
N MET A 18 -12.63 15.55 14.10
CA MET A 18 -11.30 16.16 14.11
C MET A 18 -10.40 15.64 13.00
N ALA A 19 -10.54 14.36 12.62
CA ALA A 19 -9.79 13.79 11.50
C ALA A 19 -10.21 14.36 10.14
N LEU A 20 -11.43 14.89 10.03
CA LEU A 20 -11.99 15.41 8.77
C LEU A 20 -11.82 16.92 8.62
N THR A 21 -11.52 17.63 9.70
CA THR A 21 -11.34 19.09 9.68
C THR A 21 -9.85 19.45 9.63
N PRO A 22 -9.45 20.41 8.79
CA PRO A 22 -8.08 20.89 8.81
C PRO A 22 -7.79 21.56 10.15
N HIS A 23 -6.61 21.27 10.71
CA HIS A 23 -6.20 21.84 11.98
C HIS A 23 -5.27 23.02 11.77
N LEU A 24 -5.59 24.16 12.39
CA LEU A 24 -4.89 25.43 12.22
C LEU A 24 -3.37 25.30 12.44
N LEU A 25 -2.95 24.50 13.42
CA LEU A 25 -1.51 24.29 13.68
C LEU A 25 -0.79 23.70 12.46
N VAL A 26 -1.38 22.66 11.85
CA VAL A 26 -0.79 21.95 10.72
C VAL A 26 -0.79 22.84 9.50
N GLU A 27 -1.90 23.52 9.21
CA GLU A 27 -2.00 24.46 8.10
C GLU A 27 -1.00 25.62 8.23
N TRP A 28 -0.86 26.19 9.42
CA TRP A 28 0.07 27.28 9.67
C TRP A 28 1.52 26.85 9.48
N LEU A 29 1.92 25.69 10.04
CA LEU A 29 3.26 25.14 9.86
C LEU A 29 3.53 24.78 8.40
N ALA A 30 2.54 24.23 7.69
CA ALA A 30 2.65 23.94 6.27
C ALA A 30 2.90 25.22 5.47
N CYS A 31 2.06 26.24 5.65
CA CYS A 31 2.23 27.54 4.97
C CYS A 31 3.57 28.20 5.30
N HIS A 32 3.98 28.16 6.57
CA HIS A 32 5.24 28.74 7.01
C HIS A 32 6.44 28.00 6.42
N SER A 33 6.41 26.67 6.36
CA SER A 33 7.47 25.87 5.73
C SER A 33 7.59 26.15 4.23
N VAL A 34 6.48 26.31 3.51
CA VAL A 34 6.47 26.66 2.09
C VAL A 34 7.02 28.08 1.90
N LEU A 35 6.65 29.03 2.76
CA LEU A 35 7.22 30.38 2.71
C LEU A 35 8.73 30.34 2.91
N LEU A 36 9.23 29.63 3.92
CA LEU A 36 10.67 29.46 4.16
C LEU A 36 11.39 28.80 2.99
N TYR A 37 10.75 27.82 2.34
CA TYR A 37 11.30 27.17 1.15
C TYR A 37 11.50 28.16 0.00
N VAL A 38 10.53 29.06 -0.22
CA VAL A 38 10.59 30.05 -1.30
C VAL A 38 11.56 31.18 -0.97
N THR A 39 11.63 31.63 0.29
CA THR A 39 12.42 32.82 0.66
C THR A 39 13.85 32.51 1.10
N HIS A 40 14.12 31.32 1.64
CA HIS A 40 15.42 30.94 2.20
C HIS A 40 15.98 29.67 1.56
N SER A 41 15.65 28.50 2.11
CA SER A 41 16.18 27.23 1.64
C SER A 41 15.28 26.04 2.01
N VAL A 42 15.46 24.93 1.28
CA VAL A 42 14.82 23.65 1.61
C VAL A 42 15.26 23.12 2.98
N CYS A 43 16.52 23.38 3.39
CA CYS A 43 17.04 22.93 4.68
C CYS A 43 16.33 23.63 5.84
N GLU A 44 16.06 24.92 5.73
CA GLU A 44 15.33 25.67 6.77
C GLU A 44 13.87 25.23 6.87
N ALA A 45 13.19 25.10 5.73
CA ALA A 45 11.81 24.63 5.71
C ALA A 45 11.65 23.23 6.34
N THR A 46 12.57 22.32 6.02
CA THR A 46 12.51 20.92 6.44
C THR A 46 12.96 20.73 7.88
N SER A 47 13.97 21.49 8.33
CA SER A 47 14.38 21.51 9.74
C SER A 47 13.29 22.06 10.65
N LEU A 48 12.53 23.08 10.22
CA LEU A 48 11.38 23.59 10.95
C LEU A 48 10.31 22.50 11.14
N LEU A 49 9.89 21.83 10.06
CA LEU A 49 8.90 20.77 10.14
C LEU A 49 9.40 19.59 10.99
N GLN A 50 10.65 19.17 10.79
CA GLN A 50 11.25 18.08 11.57
C GLN A 50 11.32 18.41 13.06
N HIS A 51 11.69 19.65 13.41
CA HIS A 51 11.72 20.10 14.80
C HIS A 51 10.34 19.99 15.46
N HIS A 52 9.28 20.44 14.77
CA HIS A 52 7.92 20.34 15.31
C HIS A 52 7.41 18.89 15.37
N ILE A 53 7.73 18.06 14.38
CA ILE A 53 7.42 16.62 14.40
C ILE A 53 8.05 15.95 15.61
N ASP A 54 9.31 16.27 15.94
CA ASP A 54 10.02 15.65 17.07
C ASP A 54 9.54 16.19 18.44
N LEU A 55 8.91 17.38 18.48
CA LEU A 55 8.37 17.97 19.71
C LEU A 55 6.97 17.47 20.08
N ILE A 56 6.15 17.10 19.10
CA ILE A 56 4.75 16.70 19.34
C ILE A 56 4.72 15.25 19.85
N SER A 57 4.05 15.04 20.99
CA SER A 57 3.82 13.70 21.54
C SER A 57 3.03 12.83 20.55
N CYS A 58 3.64 11.74 20.09
CA CYS A 58 3.03 10.79 19.15
C CYS A 58 2.59 9.52 19.88
N SER A 59 1.34 9.50 20.35
CA SER A 59 0.68 8.34 20.94
C SER A 59 -0.44 7.82 20.01
N PRO A 60 -0.70 6.50 19.96
CA PRO A 60 -1.69 5.96 19.03
C PRO A 60 -3.09 6.52 19.34
N ASN A 61 -3.84 6.87 18.29
CA ASN A 61 -5.21 7.40 18.36
C ASN A 61 -5.36 8.75 19.08
N THR A 62 -4.33 9.60 19.08
CA THR A 62 -4.41 10.97 19.60
C THR A 62 -4.29 12.02 18.49
N LEU A 63 -4.65 13.27 18.80
CA LEU A 63 -4.46 14.39 17.90
C LEU A 63 -2.99 14.60 17.54
N GLY A 64 -2.09 14.40 18.49
CA GLY A 64 -0.65 14.49 18.26
C GLY A 64 -0.20 13.52 17.16
N SER A 65 -0.70 12.29 17.16
CA SER A 65 -0.42 11.32 16.08
C SER A 65 -0.95 11.80 14.72
N LEU A 66 -2.14 12.39 14.66
CA LEU A 66 -2.69 12.93 13.41
C LEU A 66 -1.85 14.11 12.90
N TRP A 67 -1.49 15.04 13.78
CA TRP A 67 -0.68 16.20 13.39
C TRP A 67 0.70 15.78 12.91
N VAL A 68 1.35 14.85 13.61
CA VAL A 68 2.67 14.33 13.19
C VAL A 68 2.56 13.60 11.85
N GLU A 69 1.49 12.85 11.60
CA GLU A 69 1.22 12.22 10.31
C GLU A 69 1.10 13.27 9.20
N GLN A 70 0.22 14.26 9.37
CA GLN A 70 0.00 15.33 8.38
C GLN A 70 1.24 16.19 8.14
N LEU A 71 1.98 16.56 9.19
CA LEU A 71 3.24 17.29 9.06
C LEU A 71 4.31 16.45 8.35
N SER A 72 4.31 15.13 8.54
CA SER A 72 5.20 14.22 7.80
C SER A 72 4.85 14.16 6.32
N GLU A 73 3.56 14.20 5.96
CA GLU A 73 3.13 14.34 4.57
C GLU A 73 3.67 15.64 3.96
N VAL A 74 3.46 16.78 4.62
CA VAL A 74 3.93 18.10 4.16
C VAL A 74 5.45 18.12 4.00
N LEU A 75 6.20 17.55 4.97
CA LEU A 75 7.66 17.46 4.91
C LEU A 75 8.12 16.66 3.69
N VAL A 76 7.49 15.52 3.44
CA VAL A 76 7.81 14.65 2.31
C VAL A 76 7.43 15.31 0.97
N ASP A 77 6.27 15.96 0.89
CA ASP A 77 5.82 16.69 -0.30
C ASP A 77 6.75 17.83 -0.67
N LEU A 78 7.22 18.59 0.33
CA LEU A 78 8.18 19.67 0.13
C LEU A 78 9.54 19.14 -0.36
N HIS A 79 10.05 18.08 0.26
CA HIS A 79 11.26 17.39 -0.21
C HIS A 79 11.11 16.84 -1.62
N TYR A 80 9.96 16.22 -1.93
CA TYR A 80 9.69 15.64 -3.23
C TYR A 80 9.65 16.72 -4.31
N THR A 81 8.93 17.81 -4.06
CA THR A 81 8.82 18.96 -4.95
C THR A 81 10.20 19.58 -5.20
N HIS A 82 10.99 19.80 -4.16
CA HIS A 82 12.37 20.28 -4.31
C HIS A 82 13.21 19.32 -5.16
N THR A 83 13.15 18.01 -4.89
CA THR A 83 13.91 16.99 -5.63
C THR A 83 13.55 16.98 -7.12
N LEU A 84 12.27 17.19 -7.45
CA LEU A 84 11.83 17.31 -8.84
C LEU A 84 12.36 18.59 -9.51
N HIS A 85 12.33 19.72 -8.81
CA HIS A 85 12.82 21.00 -9.35
C HIS A 85 14.33 21.03 -9.55
N THR A 86 15.10 20.49 -8.60
CA THR A 86 16.57 20.50 -8.66
C THR A 86 17.17 19.30 -9.39
N GLN A 87 16.35 18.32 -9.77
CA GLN A 87 16.79 17.05 -10.35
C GLN A 87 17.84 16.32 -9.49
N SER A 88 17.78 16.52 -8.16
CA SER A 88 18.71 15.90 -7.22
C SER A 88 18.41 14.41 -7.02
N SER A 89 19.33 13.68 -6.40
CA SER A 89 19.12 12.27 -6.08
C SER A 89 17.97 12.07 -5.09
N TYR A 90 17.19 10.99 -5.25
CA TYR A 90 16.11 10.61 -4.32
C TYR A 90 16.59 10.02 -2.98
N GLY A 91 17.91 9.94 -2.72
CA GLY A 91 18.47 9.30 -1.52
C GLY A 91 17.96 9.91 -0.21
N PRO A 92 18.09 11.23 0.00
CA PRO A 92 17.60 11.90 1.22
C PRO A 92 16.08 11.78 1.38
N LEU A 93 15.32 12.01 0.30
CA LEU A 93 13.87 11.88 0.30
C LEU A 93 13.44 10.46 0.71
N ARG A 94 14.11 9.43 0.16
CA ARG A 94 13.83 8.03 0.50
C ARG A 94 14.06 7.75 1.98
N ALA A 95 15.12 8.29 2.58
CA ALA A 95 15.38 8.13 4.01
C ALA A 95 14.25 8.73 4.86
N THR A 96 13.79 9.94 4.52
CA THR A 96 12.64 10.59 5.18
C THR A 96 11.36 9.78 5.01
N LEU A 97 11.08 9.28 3.80
CA LEU A 97 9.91 8.43 3.51
C LEU A 97 9.91 7.14 4.31
N VAL A 98 11.03 6.42 4.35
CA VAL A 98 11.13 5.15 5.09
C VAL A 98 10.95 5.38 6.59
N LYS A 99 11.49 6.48 7.14
CA LYS A 99 11.23 6.89 8.54
C LYS A 99 9.73 7.16 8.74
N ALA A 100 9.11 7.98 7.90
CA ALA A 100 7.69 8.34 8.03
C ALA A 100 6.75 7.12 7.88
N ILE A 101 7.00 6.23 6.92
CA ILE A 101 6.22 5.00 6.70
C ILE A 101 6.38 4.01 7.86
N SER A 102 7.55 3.98 8.52
CA SER A 102 7.72 3.15 9.71
C SER A 102 6.82 3.59 10.88
N MET A 103 6.50 4.90 10.95
CA MET A 103 5.59 5.47 11.94
C MET A 103 4.12 5.37 11.49
N PHE A 104 3.83 5.69 10.22
CA PHE A 104 2.49 5.73 9.64
C PHE A 104 2.38 4.80 8.43
N PRO A 105 2.32 3.48 8.66
CA PRO A 105 2.45 2.49 7.60
C PRO A 105 1.21 2.35 6.70
N ASN A 106 0.09 2.95 7.08
CA ASN A 106 -1.15 2.97 6.29
C ASN A 106 -1.39 4.31 5.58
N ASN A 107 -0.46 5.26 5.69
CA ASN A 107 -0.62 6.55 5.04
C ASN A 107 -0.43 6.40 3.52
N LEU A 108 -1.49 6.63 2.75
CA LEU A 108 -1.49 6.40 1.32
C LEU A 108 -0.65 7.43 0.55
N SER A 109 -0.61 8.67 1.03
CA SER A 109 0.19 9.76 0.46
C SER A 109 1.68 9.41 0.47
N LEU A 110 2.19 8.99 1.64
CA LEU A 110 3.58 8.56 1.81
C LEU A 110 3.91 7.33 0.96
N LEU A 111 3.04 6.32 0.97
CA LEU A 111 3.22 5.10 0.18
C LEU A 111 3.22 5.39 -1.32
N ASN A 112 2.37 6.30 -1.79
CA ASN A 112 2.28 6.69 -3.20
C ASN A 112 3.55 7.40 -3.67
N ILE A 113 4.11 8.31 -2.86
CA ILE A 113 5.37 8.99 -3.20
C ILE A 113 6.52 7.98 -3.22
N LEU A 114 6.62 7.08 -2.24
CA LEU A 114 7.61 6.01 -2.25
C LEU A 114 7.49 5.12 -3.49
N ALA A 115 6.27 4.70 -3.83
CA ALA A 115 6.01 3.93 -5.04
C ALA A 115 6.43 4.70 -6.31
N THR A 116 6.14 6.00 -6.36
CA THR A 116 6.49 6.86 -7.50
C THR A 116 8.00 6.97 -7.68
N ILE A 117 8.77 7.19 -6.60
CA ILE A 117 10.23 7.31 -6.74
C ILE A 117 10.89 5.96 -7.11
N GLU A 118 10.38 4.84 -6.59
CA GLU A 118 10.93 3.52 -6.89
C GLU A 118 10.55 3.02 -8.29
N THR A 119 9.45 3.50 -8.87
CA THR A 119 9.02 3.15 -10.24
C THR A 119 9.60 4.07 -11.31
N ARG A 120 9.80 5.37 -11.03
CA ARG A 120 10.36 6.35 -11.99
C ARG A 120 11.83 6.13 -12.31
N SER A 121 12.60 5.55 -11.38
CA SER A 121 14.08 5.53 -11.44
C SER A 121 14.71 4.63 -12.52
N GLY A 122 14.03 4.28 -13.61
CA GLY A 122 14.63 3.62 -14.79
C GLY A 122 15.45 2.36 -14.47
N GLY A 123 15.11 1.66 -13.38
CA GLY A 123 15.83 0.47 -12.93
C GLY A 123 17.03 0.71 -12.00
N GLY A 124 17.46 1.96 -11.76
CA GLY A 124 18.52 2.34 -10.80
C GLY A 124 18.04 2.63 -9.37
N GLY A 125 16.84 2.15 -9.02
CA GLY A 125 16.25 2.32 -7.70
C GLY A 125 16.81 1.37 -6.63
N THR A 126 16.14 1.30 -5.48
CA THR A 126 16.50 0.36 -4.40
C THR A 126 16.51 -1.08 -4.95
N PRO A 127 17.48 -1.95 -4.64
CA PRO A 127 17.41 -3.36 -5.04
C PRO A 127 16.10 -4.01 -4.55
N LEU A 128 15.48 -4.88 -5.36
CA LEU A 128 14.17 -5.48 -5.03
C LEU A 128 14.15 -6.18 -3.66
N TRP A 129 15.21 -6.91 -3.31
CA TRP A 129 15.35 -7.56 -2.00
C TRP A 129 15.35 -6.57 -0.84
N LYS A 130 15.91 -5.36 -1.03
CA LYS A 130 15.93 -4.31 -0.01
C LYS A 130 14.60 -3.57 0.06
N LEU A 131 13.86 -3.49 -1.05
CA LEU A 131 12.57 -2.83 -1.12
C LEU A 131 11.56 -3.39 -0.11
N VAL A 132 11.59 -4.70 0.14
CA VAL A 132 10.72 -5.38 1.13
C VAL A 132 10.84 -4.75 2.53
N SER A 133 12.01 -4.21 2.89
CA SER A 133 12.26 -3.56 4.18
C SER A 133 11.61 -2.17 4.31
N HIS A 134 11.35 -1.49 3.19
CA HIS A 134 10.74 -0.15 3.19
C HIS A 134 9.22 -0.22 3.41
N PHE A 135 8.60 -1.38 3.21
CA PHE A 135 7.17 -1.59 3.36
C PHE A 135 6.90 -2.53 4.55
N PRO A 136 6.51 -2.00 5.72
CA PRO A 136 6.48 -2.78 6.95
C PRO A 136 5.44 -3.91 6.93
N PRO A 137 5.72 -5.06 7.58
CA PRO A 137 4.79 -6.20 7.66
C PRO A 137 3.54 -5.93 8.52
N SER A 138 3.56 -4.87 9.31
CA SER A 138 2.43 -4.49 10.18
C SER A 138 1.20 -4.03 9.40
N ALA A 139 1.38 -3.54 8.17
CA ALA A 139 0.34 -2.92 7.36
C ALA A 139 0.10 -3.66 6.04
N PRO A 140 -1.08 -4.29 5.85
CA PRO A 140 -1.42 -4.96 4.60
C PRO A 140 -1.43 -4.02 3.38
N LEU A 141 -1.78 -2.75 3.59
CA LEU A 141 -1.79 -1.74 2.53
C LEU A 141 -0.39 -1.44 2.00
N ALA A 142 0.60 -1.26 2.89
CA ALA A 142 1.99 -1.11 2.50
C ALA A 142 2.49 -2.32 1.70
N ARG A 143 2.17 -3.53 2.15
CA ARG A 143 2.51 -4.77 1.44
C ARG A 143 1.84 -4.88 0.07
N LEU A 144 0.60 -4.41 -0.06
CA LEU A 144 -0.09 -4.36 -1.35
C LEU A 144 0.60 -3.38 -2.32
N VAL A 145 0.97 -2.18 -1.86
CA VAL A 145 1.73 -1.21 -2.66
C VAL A 145 3.08 -1.79 -3.09
N LEU A 146 3.79 -2.50 -2.20
CA LEU A 146 5.03 -3.21 -2.55
C LEU A 146 4.83 -4.16 -3.73
N VAL A 147 3.75 -4.96 -3.74
CA VAL A 147 3.46 -5.89 -4.85
C VAL A 147 3.30 -5.13 -6.17
N PHE A 148 2.60 -4.00 -6.16
CA PHE A 148 2.44 -3.16 -7.36
C PHE A 148 3.77 -2.56 -7.83
N VAL A 149 4.60 -2.05 -6.92
CA VAL A 149 5.92 -1.49 -7.26
C VAL A 149 6.82 -2.58 -7.87
N VAL A 150 6.88 -3.75 -7.24
CA VAL A 150 7.66 -4.89 -7.74
C VAL A 150 7.17 -5.31 -9.12
N ARG A 151 5.85 -5.47 -9.30
CA ARG A 151 5.26 -5.84 -10.59
C ARG A 151 5.58 -4.82 -11.68
N HIS A 152 5.43 -3.53 -11.40
CA HIS A 152 5.75 -2.46 -12.36
C HIS A 152 7.22 -2.49 -12.75
N ARG A 153 8.13 -2.62 -11.78
CA ARG A 153 9.56 -2.69 -12.04
C ARG A 153 9.94 -3.90 -12.87
N LEU A 154 9.43 -5.08 -12.52
CA LEU A 154 9.65 -6.29 -13.31
C LEU A 154 9.16 -6.09 -14.75
N ALA A 155 7.95 -5.55 -14.95
CA ALA A 155 7.45 -5.21 -16.29
C ALA A 155 8.37 -4.25 -17.07
N SER A 156 9.01 -3.31 -16.37
CA SER A 156 9.95 -2.36 -16.98
C SER A 156 11.31 -2.99 -17.31
N TYR A 157 11.76 -3.99 -16.53
CA TYR A 157 13.01 -4.73 -16.78
C TYR A 157 12.86 -5.82 -17.86
N ILE A 158 11.63 -6.24 -18.19
CA ILE A 158 11.29 -7.41 -19.03
C ILE A 158 11.69 -7.31 -20.52
N ILE A 159 12.49 -6.31 -20.93
CA ILE A 159 13.14 -6.39 -22.25
C ILE A 159 14.12 -7.59 -22.31
N GLU A 160 14.62 -8.15 -21.19
CA GLU A 160 15.66 -9.20 -21.25
C GLU A 160 15.48 -10.50 -20.40
N ASP A 161 14.65 -10.56 -19.34
CA ASP A 161 14.53 -11.80 -18.51
C ASP A 161 13.16 -11.98 -17.83
N SER A 162 12.26 -12.72 -18.49
CA SER A 162 10.87 -12.92 -18.05
C SER A 162 10.68 -14.02 -17.00
N LEU A 163 11.60 -14.99 -16.92
CA LEU A 163 11.52 -16.09 -15.95
C LEU A 163 11.92 -15.65 -14.54
N GLY A 164 13.04 -14.93 -14.39
CA GLY A 164 13.55 -14.52 -13.07
C GLY A 164 12.57 -13.64 -12.29
N GLY A 165 11.90 -12.71 -12.99
CA GLY A 165 10.90 -11.83 -12.39
C GLY A 165 9.66 -12.55 -11.86
N SER A 166 9.16 -13.54 -12.62
CA SER A 166 8.00 -14.35 -12.22
C SER A 166 8.27 -15.13 -10.93
N HIS A 167 9.45 -15.76 -10.82
CA HIS A 167 9.86 -16.47 -9.61
C HIS A 167 9.96 -15.54 -8.39
N TYR A 168 10.52 -14.34 -8.56
CA TYR A 168 10.59 -13.36 -7.47
C TYR A 168 9.19 -12.94 -6.99
N LEU A 169 8.29 -12.58 -7.90
CA LEU A 169 6.93 -12.18 -7.55
C LEU A 169 6.14 -13.32 -6.88
N LYS A 170 6.32 -14.55 -7.37
CA LYS A 170 5.74 -15.76 -6.76
C LYS A 170 6.25 -15.98 -5.34
N ASN A 171 7.56 -15.84 -5.11
CA ASN A 171 8.14 -15.96 -3.77
C ASN A 171 7.65 -14.85 -2.84
N LEU A 172 7.54 -13.61 -3.33
CA LEU A 172 6.99 -12.50 -2.56
C LEU A 172 5.53 -12.77 -2.16
N LEU A 173 4.66 -13.14 -3.09
CA LEU A 173 3.25 -13.45 -2.77
C LEU A 173 3.12 -14.67 -1.86
N ARG A 174 3.97 -15.69 -2.00
CA ARG A 174 4.02 -16.82 -1.06
C ARG A 174 4.39 -16.35 0.36
N GLN A 175 5.36 -15.45 0.49
CA GLN A 175 5.71 -14.86 1.78
C GLN A 175 4.51 -14.09 2.35
N LEU A 176 3.90 -13.20 1.57
CA LEU A 176 2.79 -12.37 2.03
C LEU A 176 1.53 -13.18 2.40
N THR A 177 1.26 -14.27 1.68
CA THR A 177 0.13 -15.18 2.01
C THR A 177 0.40 -16.03 3.25
N SER A 178 1.66 -16.13 3.71
CA SER A 178 2.03 -16.79 4.97
C SER A 178 2.11 -15.85 6.18
N GLU A 179 2.30 -14.56 5.96
CA GLU A 179 2.43 -13.54 7.01
C GLU A 179 1.08 -13.30 7.73
N ARG A 180 1.10 -13.25 9.08
CA ARG A 180 -0.11 -13.17 9.93
C ARG A 180 -1.06 -12.02 9.57
N LYS A 181 -0.53 -10.86 9.18
CA LYS A 181 -1.31 -9.65 8.89
C LYS A 181 -1.88 -9.63 7.47
N THR A 182 -1.25 -10.32 6.53
CA THR A 182 -1.59 -10.28 5.10
C THR A 182 -2.20 -11.55 4.55
N ARG A 183 -2.10 -12.68 5.27
CA ARG A 183 -2.69 -13.97 4.87
C ARG A 183 -4.22 -13.91 4.69
N GLU A 184 -4.89 -13.00 5.39
CA GLU A 184 -6.35 -12.79 5.34
C GLU A 184 -6.71 -11.58 4.46
N CYS A 185 -5.76 -10.98 3.73
CA CYS A 185 -6.03 -9.87 2.84
C CYS A 185 -6.58 -10.39 1.50
N PRO A 186 -7.86 -10.14 1.16
CA PRO A 186 -8.46 -10.71 -0.04
C PRO A 186 -7.77 -10.27 -1.32
N LEU A 187 -7.26 -9.03 -1.37
CA LEU A 187 -6.56 -8.51 -2.54
C LEU A 187 -5.23 -9.22 -2.79
N ILE A 188 -4.45 -9.50 -1.74
CA ILE A 188 -3.17 -10.22 -1.86
C ILE A 188 -3.42 -11.67 -2.30
N LEU A 189 -4.41 -12.33 -1.69
CA LEU A 189 -4.82 -13.69 -2.08
C LEU A 189 -5.29 -13.73 -3.55
N ARG A 190 -6.10 -12.75 -3.97
CA ARG A 190 -6.55 -12.64 -5.37
C ARG A 190 -5.39 -12.47 -6.34
N LEU A 191 -4.40 -11.64 -5.99
CA LEU A 191 -3.18 -11.46 -6.80
C LEU A 191 -2.36 -12.75 -6.89
N ALA A 192 -2.26 -13.51 -5.80
CA ALA A 192 -1.61 -14.82 -5.80
C ALA A 192 -2.33 -15.83 -6.71
N LEU A 193 -3.66 -15.87 -6.65
CA LEU A 193 -4.48 -16.73 -7.52
C LEU A 193 -4.32 -16.35 -9.01
N GLN A 194 -4.34 -15.06 -9.32
CA GLN A 194 -4.13 -14.57 -10.69
C GLN A 194 -2.72 -14.87 -11.22
N LEU A 195 -1.69 -14.79 -10.36
CA LEU A 195 -0.33 -15.16 -10.75
C LEU A 195 -0.21 -16.67 -11.00
N ALA A 196 -0.83 -17.50 -10.14
CA ALA A 196 -0.89 -18.94 -10.34
C ALA A 196 -1.57 -19.27 -11.68
N ALA A 197 -2.71 -18.63 -11.98
CA ALA A 197 -3.42 -18.82 -13.24
C ALA A 197 -2.58 -18.46 -14.48
N ALA A 198 -1.66 -17.50 -14.36
CA ALA A 198 -0.81 -17.08 -15.47
C ALA A 198 0.45 -17.94 -15.65
N THR A 199 0.87 -18.70 -14.64
CA THR A 199 2.23 -19.32 -14.60
C THR A 199 2.26 -20.79 -14.23
N GLU A 200 1.15 -21.34 -13.73
CA GLU A 200 1.09 -22.67 -13.12
C GLU A 200 0.07 -23.60 -13.81
N SER A 201 0.11 -24.89 -13.46
CA SER A 201 -0.86 -25.89 -13.95
C SER A 201 -2.18 -25.83 -13.17
N ALA A 202 -3.25 -26.38 -13.77
CA ALA A 202 -4.59 -26.45 -13.16
C ALA A 202 -4.59 -27.00 -11.72
N VAL A 203 -3.76 -28.00 -11.43
CA VAL A 203 -3.62 -28.59 -10.08
C VAL A 203 -3.11 -27.56 -9.06
N GLN A 204 -2.13 -26.74 -9.44
CA GLN A 204 -1.55 -25.72 -8.56
C GLN A 204 -2.49 -24.52 -8.40
N ILE A 205 -3.23 -24.16 -9.47
CA ILE A 205 -4.31 -23.17 -9.41
C ILE A 205 -5.38 -23.62 -8.43
N LYS A 206 -5.86 -24.88 -8.53
CA LYS A 206 -6.85 -25.47 -7.60
C LYS A 206 -6.34 -25.46 -6.16
N ALA A 207 -5.08 -25.84 -5.93
CA ALA A 207 -4.47 -25.77 -4.60
C ALA A 207 -4.41 -24.33 -4.04
N THR A 208 -4.10 -23.34 -4.89
CA THR A 208 -4.07 -21.92 -4.50
C THR A 208 -5.47 -21.38 -4.22
N PHE A 209 -6.46 -21.76 -5.04
CA PHE A 209 -7.86 -21.44 -4.83
C PHE A 209 -8.37 -21.93 -3.47
N TYR A 210 -8.13 -23.21 -3.12
CA TYR A 210 -8.53 -23.74 -1.82
C TYR A 210 -7.84 -23.04 -0.64
N LYS A 211 -6.57 -22.63 -0.78
CA LYS A 211 -5.91 -21.80 0.23
C LYS A 211 -6.60 -20.44 0.40
N CYS A 212 -7.04 -19.82 -0.69
CA CYS A 212 -7.80 -18.57 -0.62
C CYS A 212 -9.13 -18.78 0.11
N LEU A 213 -9.84 -19.87 -0.16
CA LEU A 213 -11.10 -20.21 0.50
C LEU A 213 -10.92 -20.52 2.00
N GLN A 214 -9.84 -21.19 2.38
CA GLN A 214 -9.51 -21.44 3.80
C GLN A 214 -9.29 -20.13 4.57
N ALA A 215 -8.72 -19.12 3.92
CA ALA A 215 -8.44 -17.83 4.53
C ALA A 215 -9.66 -16.89 4.54
N CYS A 216 -10.37 -16.75 3.41
CA CYS A 216 -11.50 -15.83 3.28
C CYS A 216 -12.63 -16.44 2.40
N PRO A 217 -13.46 -17.35 2.96
CA PRO A 217 -14.53 -18.02 2.19
C PRO A 217 -15.65 -17.07 1.74
N TRP A 218 -15.81 -15.91 2.37
CA TRP A 218 -16.87 -14.94 2.02
C TRP A 218 -16.58 -14.13 0.74
N VAL A 219 -15.40 -14.27 0.15
CA VAL A 219 -14.95 -13.45 -0.99
C VAL A 219 -15.40 -14.08 -2.30
N LYS A 220 -16.58 -13.66 -2.79
CA LYS A 220 -17.15 -14.14 -4.07
C LYS A 220 -16.19 -14.01 -5.26
N ALA A 221 -15.31 -13.00 -5.26
CA ALA A 221 -14.36 -12.78 -6.34
C ALA A 221 -13.42 -13.99 -6.59
N PHE A 222 -13.08 -14.77 -5.55
CA PHE A 222 -12.24 -15.96 -5.72
C PHE A 222 -12.92 -17.04 -6.54
N TYR A 223 -14.19 -17.29 -6.28
CA TYR A 223 -15.00 -18.25 -7.02
C TYR A 223 -15.17 -17.82 -8.47
N MET A 224 -15.46 -16.54 -8.71
CA MET A 224 -15.60 -16.01 -10.07
C MET A 224 -14.29 -16.07 -10.85
N ASP A 225 -13.17 -15.84 -10.20
CA ASP A 225 -11.85 -15.98 -10.81
C ASP A 225 -11.54 -17.47 -11.08
N ALA A 226 -11.85 -18.37 -10.14
CA ALA A 226 -11.64 -19.81 -10.28
C ALA A 226 -12.46 -20.42 -11.43
N VAL A 227 -13.73 -20.02 -11.61
CA VAL A 227 -14.56 -20.47 -12.77
C VAL A 227 -13.88 -20.12 -14.10
N LYS A 228 -13.22 -18.96 -14.19
CA LYS A 228 -12.50 -18.56 -15.40
C LYS A 228 -11.22 -19.36 -15.62
N PHE A 229 -10.54 -19.75 -14.55
CA PHE A 229 -9.25 -20.44 -14.61
C PHE A 229 -9.40 -21.97 -14.68
N LEU A 230 -10.49 -22.52 -14.16
CA LEU A 230 -10.79 -23.95 -14.01
C LEU A 230 -12.24 -24.23 -14.47
N PRO A 231 -12.54 -24.09 -15.78
CA PRO A 231 -13.90 -24.28 -16.28
C PRO A 231 -14.42 -25.72 -16.10
N GLU A 232 -13.51 -26.70 -16.02
CA GLU A 232 -13.84 -28.11 -15.77
C GLU A 232 -14.42 -28.35 -14.37
N GLU A 233 -14.11 -27.47 -13.41
CA GLU A 233 -14.53 -27.57 -12.00
C GLU A 233 -15.76 -26.71 -11.71
N LEU A 234 -16.46 -26.24 -12.75
CA LEU A 234 -17.58 -25.31 -12.64
C LEU A 234 -18.68 -25.81 -11.70
N SER A 235 -19.05 -27.09 -11.79
CA SER A 235 -20.07 -27.69 -10.92
C SER A 235 -19.65 -27.67 -9.45
N GLU A 236 -18.41 -28.10 -9.15
CA GLU A 236 -17.87 -28.09 -7.77
C GLU A 236 -17.83 -26.66 -7.21
N ILE A 237 -17.41 -25.68 -8.02
CA ILE A 237 -17.35 -24.27 -7.59
C ILE A 237 -18.76 -23.70 -7.35
N GLN A 238 -19.76 -24.10 -8.13
CA GLN A 238 -21.15 -23.70 -7.91
C GLN A 238 -21.72 -24.30 -6.63
N ASP A 239 -21.48 -25.59 -6.39
CA ASP A 239 -21.88 -26.25 -5.15
C ASP A 239 -21.27 -25.52 -3.93
N LEU A 240 -19.99 -25.15 -4.00
CA LEU A 240 -19.34 -24.37 -2.95
C LEU A 240 -19.94 -22.97 -2.78
N LEU A 241 -20.36 -22.30 -3.86
CA LEU A 241 -21.03 -21.00 -3.78
C LEU A 241 -22.39 -21.11 -3.09
N ILE A 242 -23.15 -22.16 -3.41
CA ILE A 242 -24.45 -22.48 -2.79
C ILE A 242 -24.26 -22.82 -1.31
N GLU A 243 -23.30 -23.70 -0.98
CA GLU A 243 -22.97 -24.10 0.38
C GLU A 243 -22.60 -22.90 1.27
N LYS A 244 -21.91 -21.90 0.71
CA LYS A 244 -21.52 -20.67 1.42
C LYS A 244 -22.57 -19.56 1.36
N GLU A 245 -23.77 -19.84 0.86
CA GLU A 245 -24.88 -18.89 0.73
C GLU A 245 -24.47 -17.61 -0.03
N LEU A 246 -23.50 -17.71 -0.94
CA LEU A 246 -23.03 -16.58 -1.72
C LEU A 246 -23.97 -16.36 -2.90
N ARG A 247 -24.74 -15.27 -2.82
CA ARG A 247 -25.77 -14.94 -3.82
C ARG A 247 -25.23 -15.00 -5.25
N LEU A 248 -25.78 -15.91 -6.05
CA LEU A 248 -25.71 -15.88 -7.51
C LEU A 248 -26.91 -15.06 -8.00
N HIS A 249 -26.67 -14.04 -8.83
CA HIS A 249 -27.76 -13.24 -9.40
C HIS A 249 -28.42 -13.94 -10.58
N THR A 250 -27.73 -14.91 -11.19
CA THR A 250 -28.21 -15.73 -12.30
C THR A 250 -27.49 -17.06 -12.24
N THR A 251 -28.22 -18.17 -12.32
CA THR A 251 -27.62 -19.51 -12.41
C THR A 251 -27.14 -19.79 -13.85
N PRO A 252 -26.17 -20.69 -14.08
CA PRO A 252 -25.78 -21.06 -15.44
C PRO A 252 -26.96 -21.61 -16.27
N GLU A 253 -27.90 -22.30 -15.64
CA GLU A 253 -29.12 -22.82 -16.28
C GLU A 253 -30.00 -21.68 -16.81
N GLU A 254 -30.17 -20.60 -16.03
CA GLU A 254 -30.85 -19.38 -16.48
C GLU A 254 -30.09 -18.68 -17.61
N LEU A 255 -28.76 -18.73 -17.63
CA LEU A 255 -27.94 -18.18 -18.71
C LEU A 255 -28.01 -19.02 -19.99
N GLU A 256 -28.15 -20.34 -19.90
CA GLU A 256 -28.39 -21.21 -21.06
C GLU A 256 -29.74 -20.91 -21.70
N ILE A 257 -30.80 -20.74 -20.88
CA ILE A 257 -32.13 -20.32 -21.35
C ILE A 257 -32.11 -18.94 -22.05
N LEU A 258 -31.21 -18.04 -21.66
CA LEU A 258 -31.06 -16.72 -22.29
C LEU A 258 -30.19 -16.72 -23.55
N ARG A 259 -29.46 -17.82 -23.84
CA ARG A 259 -28.65 -17.98 -25.05
C ARG A 259 -29.40 -18.66 -26.19
N ASP A 260 -30.48 -19.38 -25.87
CA ASP A 260 -31.45 -19.96 -26.82
C ASP A 260 -32.55 -18.94 -27.18
#